data_AF-A0A060CHL6-F1
#
_entry.id   AF-A0A060CHL6-F1
#
_cell.length_a   1.000
_cell.length_b   1.000
_cell.length_c   1.000
_cell.angle_alpha   90.00
_cell.angle_beta   90.00
_cell.angle_gamma   90.00
#
_symmetry.space_group_name_H-M   'P 1'
#
loop_
_entity.id
_entity.type
_entity.pdbx_description
1 polymer ?
#
loop_
_entity_poly.entity_id
_entity_poly.type
_entity_poly.pdbx_seq_one_letter_code
_entity_poly.pdbx_strand_id
1 'polypeptide(L)'
;MAAASFLGGLGQNFFAGSWTKELLNVHIDQINDLVKRDKNHPSVIAWSLFNEPDTSTKDCIPYFRDVFEATKELDPQKRPRTFTLNEDDTYDQSYALEFPDIFLLNRYPGWYHKWGI
;
A
#
# COMPACT_ATOMS: atom_id res chain seq x y z
N MET A 1 2.07 10.72 -0.35
CA MET A 1 2.37 11.81 0.60
C MET A 1 2.45 13.20 -0.04
N ALA A 2 1.98 13.42 -1.28
CA ALA A 2 1.79 14.77 -1.83
C ALA A 2 0.86 15.65 -0.96
N ALA A 3 -0.10 15.06 -0.23
CA ALA A 3 -0.92 15.77 0.75
C ALA A 3 -0.20 16.04 2.10
N ALA A 4 0.76 15.22 2.50
CA ALA A 4 1.46 15.36 3.78
C ALA A 4 2.51 16.47 3.75
N SER A 5 3.14 16.71 2.59
CA SER A 5 4.05 17.84 2.39
C SER A 5 3.32 19.20 2.43
N PHE A 6 2.09 19.27 1.92
CA PHE A 6 1.27 20.50 1.95
C PHE A 6 0.72 20.86 3.34
N LEU A 7 0.62 19.89 4.26
CA LEU A 7 0.06 20.07 5.61
C LEU A 7 1.14 20.23 6.70
N GLY A 8 2.40 20.49 6.32
CA GLY A 8 3.45 20.75 7.30
C GLY A 8 3.94 19.50 8.02
N GLY A 9 4.35 18.48 7.25
CA GLY A 9 5.30 17.45 7.66
C GLY A 9 5.21 17.05 9.13
N LEU A 10 4.19 16.26 9.47
CA LEU A 10 3.93 15.92 10.88
C LEU A 10 5.04 15.07 11.53
N GLY A 11 6.07 14.63 10.80
CA GLY A 11 7.13 13.76 11.33
C GLY A 11 6.58 12.46 11.92
N GLN A 12 5.35 12.09 11.56
CA GLN A 12 4.63 10.96 12.11
C GLN A 12 4.96 9.73 11.28
N ASN A 13 5.47 8.72 11.97
CA ASN A 13 5.59 7.39 11.42
C ASN A 13 4.27 6.66 11.64
N PHE A 14 3.48 6.53 10.57
CA PHE A 14 2.15 5.94 10.63
C PHE A 14 2.18 4.52 11.21
N PHE A 15 3.20 3.74 10.86
CA PHE A 15 3.34 2.33 11.22
C PHE A 15 3.97 2.11 12.61
N ALA A 16 4.47 3.17 13.26
CA ALA A 16 4.93 3.12 14.65
C ALA A 16 3.80 3.41 15.67
N GLY A 17 2.60 3.76 15.20
CA GLY A 17 1.48 4.11 16.08
C GLY A 17 0.86 2.92 16.81
N SER A 18 0.35 3.16 18.02
CA SER A 18 -0.34 2.14 18.84
C SER A 18 -1.63 1.61 18.20
N TRP A 19 -2.21 2.35 17.26
CA TRP A 19 -3.42 1.99 16.50
C TRP A 19 -3.21 0.85 15.49
N THR A 20 -1.96 0.60 15.08
CA THR A 20 -1.63 -0.32 13.98
C THR A 20 -2.11 -1.75 14.21
N LYS A 21 -2.12 -2.22 15.46
CA LYS A 21 -2.58 -3.58 15.80
C LYS A 21 -4.07 -3.78 15.50
N GLU A 22 -4.92 -2.87 15.97
CA GLU A 22 -6.36 -2.96 15.72
C GLU A 22 -6.68 -2.71 14.25
N LEU A 23 -5.99 -1.74 13.65
CA LEU A 23 -6.10 -1.44 12.22
C LEU A 23 -5.74 -2.65 11.35
N LEU A 24 -4.69 -3.41 11.69
CA LEU A 24 -4.28 -4.61 10.94
C LEU A 24 -5.39 -5.67 10.93
N ASN A 25 -6.04 -5.90 12.06
CA ASN A 25 -7.13 -6.87 12.15
C ASN A 25 -8.28 -6.49 11.23
N VAL A 26 -8.71 -5.22 11.29
CA VAL A 26 -9.80 -4.71 10.44
C VAL A 26 -9.39 -4.73 8.95
N HIS A 27 -8.13 -4.40 8.65
CA HIS A 27 -7.63 -4.42 7.28
C HIS A 27 -7.66 -5.83 6.69
N ILE A 28 -7.14 -6.84 7.40
CA ILE A 28 -7.17 -8.23 6.95
C ILE A 28 -8.61 -8.73 6.79
N ASP A 29 -9.51 -8.40 7.73
CA ASP A 29 -10.93 -8.76 7.64
C ASP A 29 -11.59 -8.20 6.38
N GLN A 30 -11.35 -6.92 6.06
CA GLN A 30 -11.86 -6.31 4.83
C GLN A 30 -11.28 -6.95 3.57
N ILE A 31 -10.00 -7.35 3.56
CA ILE A 31 -9.43 -8.06 2.40
C ILE A 31 -10.05 -9.45 2.26
N ASN A 32 -10.30 -10.17 3.36
CA ASN A 32 -10.98 -11.46 3.33
C ASN A 32 -12.35 -11.34 2.65
N ASP A 33 -13.15 -10.35 3.05
CA ASP A 33 -14.47 -10.12 2.48
C ASP A 33 -14.40 -9.67 1.01
N LEU A 34 -13.46 -8.76 0.67
CA LEU A 34 -13.22 -8.32 -0.70
C LEU A 34 -12.90 -9.50 -1.62
N VAL A 35 -11.91 -10.31 -1.26
CA VAL A 35 -11.47 -11.45 -2.08
C VAL A 35 -12.57 -12.49 -2.16
N LYS A 36 -13.20 -12.85 -1.03
CA LYS A 36 -14.28 -13.83 -1.00
C LYS A 36 -15.45 -13.44 -1.91
N ARG A 37 -15.83 -12.17 -1.92
CA ARG A 37 -16.89 -11.62 -2.78
C ARG A 37 -16.50 -11.67 -4.25
N ASP A 38 -15.28 -11.21 -4.57
CA ASP A 38 -14.94 -10.85 -5.95
C ASP A 38 -14.13 -11.91 -6.70
N LYS A 39 -13.64 -12.94 -6.03
CA LYS A 39 -12.69 -13.91 -6.60
C LYS A 39 -13.17 -14.64 -7.86
N ASN A 40 -14.48 -14.68 -8.14
CA ASN A 40 -15.04 -15.37 -9.30
C ASN A 40 -15.27 -14.45 -10.51
N HIS A 41 -14.96 -13.15 -10.42
CA HIS A 41 -15.11 -12.24 -11.54
C HIS A 41 -13.90 -12.29 -12.49
N PRO A 42 -14.08 -12.59 -13.79
CA PRO A 42 -12.98 -12.65 -14.75
C PRO A 42 -12.36 -11.27 -15.05
N SER A 43 -13.09 -10.19 -14.78
CA SER A 43 -12.58 -8.82 -14.88
C SER A 43 -11.62 -8.44 -13.75
N VAL A 44 -11.61 -9.19 -12.64
CA VAL A 44 -10.70 -8.93 -11.52
C VAL A 44 -9.39 -9.65 -11.76
N ILE A 45 -8.35 -8.87 -12.08
CA ILE A 45 -7.04 -9.39 -12.50
C ILE A 45 -5.94 -9.28 -11.44
N ALA A 46 -6.11 -8.44 -10.42
CA ALA A 46 -5.13 -8.23 -9.36
C ALA A 46 -5.80 -7.65 -8.10
N TRP A 47 -5.13 -7.75 -6.95
CA TRP A 47 -5.59 -7.24 -5.66
C TRP A 47 -4.68 -6.11 -5.17
N SER A 48 -5.17 -4.86 -5.16
CA SER A 48 -4.45 -3.74 -4.55
C SER A 48 -4.77 -3.66 -3.06
N LEU A 49 -3.76 -3.90 -2.21
CA LEU A 49 -3.93 -4.04 -0.76
C LEU A 49 -3.81 -2.70 -0.02
N PHE A 50 -3.16 -1.70 -0.62
CA PHE A 50 -3.06 -0.36 -0.05
C PHE A 50 -3.18 0.68 -1.16
N ASN A 51 -3.55 1.91 -0.78
CA ASN A 51 -3.35 3.07 -1.62
C ASN A 51 -2.52 4.12 -0.89
N GLU A 52 -1.40 4.53 -1.50
CA GLU A 52 -0.46 5.53 -0.98
C GLU A 52 -0.10 5.39 0.51
N PRO A 53 0.28 4.19 1.00
CA PRO A 53 0.83 4.04 2.35
C PRO A 53 2.14 4.83 2.48
N ASP A 54 2.58 5.08 3.72
CA ASP A 54 3.93 5.62 3.98
C ASP A 54 4.95 4.48 4.03
N THR A 55 5.71 4.28 2.94
CA THR A 55 6.74 3.24 2.88
C THR A 55 8.16 3.78 3.08
N SER A 56 8.27 5.04 3.53
CA SER A 56 9.55 5.71 3.73
C SER A 56 10.26 5.32 5.03
N THR A 57 9.61 4.52 5.88
CA THR A 57 10.15 4.02 7.16
C THR A 57 10.16 2.50 7.21
N LYS A 58 11.14 1.91 7.91
CA LYS A 58 11.24 0.44 8.08
C LYS A 58 10.09 -0.15 8.91
N ASP A 59 9.40 0.69 9.68
CA ASP A 59 8.29 0.26 10.52
C ASP A 59 7.08 -0.20 9.70
N CYS A 60 7.01 0.11 8.40
CA CYS A 60 5.99 -0.45 7.51
C CYS A 60 6.19 -1.96 7.26
N ILE A 61 7.42 -2.47 7.32
CA ILE A 61 7.77 -3.83 6.89
C ILE A 61 6.95 -4.92 7.63
N PRO A 62 6.83 -4.92 8.97
CA PRO A 62 6.03 -5.92 9.66
C PRO A 62 4.56 -5.90 9.24
N TYR A 63 3.97 -4.70 9.14
CA TYR A 63 2.56 -4.55 8.75
C TYR A 63 2.32 -5.06 7.32
N PHE A 64 3.20 -4.72 6.38
CA PHE A 64 3.13 -5.20 5.01
C PHE A 64 3.28 -6.72 4.93
N ARG A 65 4.24 -7.29 5.66
CA ARG A 65 4.43 -8.74 5.75
C ARG A 65 3.16 -9.44 6.21
N ASP A 66 2.57 -8.99 7.30
CA ASP A 66 1.36 -9.60 7.85
C ASP A 66 0.19 -9.53 6.85
N VAL A 67 -0.01 -8.40 6.18
CA VAL A 67 -1.05 -8.25 5.15
C VAL A 67 -0.78 -9.13 3.93
N PHE A 68 0.44 -9.14 3.41
CA PHE A 68 0.78 -9.95 2.23
C PHE A 68 0.75 -11.46 2.52
N GLU A 69 1.19 -11.89 3.71
CA GLU A 69 1.13 -13.30 4.12
C GLU A 69 -0.33 -13.75 4.30
N ALA A 70 -1.14 -12.97 5.02
CA ALA A 70 -2.55 -13.30 5.25
C ALA A 70 -3.37 -13.41 3.95
N THR A 71 -2.99 -12.65 2.91
CA THR A 71 -3.73 -12.60 1.65
C THR A 71 -3.31 -13.64 0.61
N LYS A 72 -2.15 -14.27 0.80
CA LYS A 72 -1.52 -15.19 -0.18
C LYS A 72 -2.42 -16.37 -0.58
N GLU A 73 -3.18 -16.90 0.37
CA GLU A 73 -3.99 -18.10 0.18
C GLU A 73 -5.48 -17.83 -0.05
N LEU A 74 -5.92 -16.57 0.06
CA LEU A 74 -7.34 -16.21 -0.04
C LEU A 74 -7.91 -16.37 -1.45
N ASP A 75 -7.08 -16.13 -2.47
CA ASP A 75 -7.47 -16.24 -3.86
C ASP A 75 -7.04 -17.60 -4.47
N PRO A 76 -7.98 -18.49 -4.81
CA PRO A 76 -7.65 -19.77 -5.44
C PRO A 76 -6.95 -19.64 -6.80
N GLN A 77 -7.16 -18.52 -7.51
CA GLN A 77 -6.55 -18.27 -8.82
C GLN A 77 -5.13 -17.69 -8.71
N LYS A 78 -4.68 -17.34 -7.49
CA LYS A 78 -3.34 -16.77 -7.22
C LYS A 78 -3.05 -15.53 -8.08
N ARG A 79 -4.04 -14.64 -8.25
CA ARG A 79 -3.83 -13.39 -8.97
C ARG A 79 -2.80 -12.50 -8.24
N PRO A 80 -2.06 -11.66 -8.98
CA PRO A 80 -1.08 -10.74 -8.41
C PRO A 80 -1.65 -9.86 -7.30
N ARG A 81 -0.87 -9.64 -6.25
CA ARG A 81 -1.14 -8.68 -5.17
C ARG A 81 -0.20 -7.50 -5.31
N THR A 82 -0.70 -6.30 -5.06
CA THR A 82 0.02 -5.06 -5.29
C THR A 82 -0.42 -3.98 -4.29
N PHE A 83 0.19 -2.81 -4.36
CA PHE A 83 -0.26 -1.58 -3.76
C PHE A 83 0.28 -0.40 -4.59
N THR A 84 -0.28 0.80 -4.40
CA THR A 84 0.24 2.01 -5.05
C THR A 84 1.35 2.64 -4.21
N LEU A 85 2.52 2.83 -4.83
CA LEU A 85 3.60 3.65 -4.27
C LEU A 85 3.22 5.12 -4.43
N ASN A 86 3.24 5.86 -3.34
CA ASN A 86 2.98 7.29 -3.37
C ASN A 86 4.16 8.05 -4.03
N GLU A 87 3.97 9.33 -4.34
CA GLU A 87 4.98 10.12 -5.06
C GLU A 87 6.35 10.18 -4.37
N ASP A 88 6.36 10.26 -3.03
CA ASP A 88 7.55 10.30 -2.18
C ASP A 88 8.15 8.90 -1.94
N ASP A 89 7.41 7.83 -2.23
CA ASP A 89 7.91 6.45 -2.14
C ASP A 89 8.62 6.08 -3.45
N THR A 90 9.84 6.59 -3.61
CA THR A 90 10.69 6.28 -4.77
C THR A 90 11.38 4.93 -4.64
N TYR A 91 12.03 4.48 -5.73
CA TYR A 91 12.79 3.23 -5.75
C TYR A 91 13.87 3.16 -4.65
N ASP A 92 14.53 4.29 -4.36
CA ASP A 92 15.59 4.33 -3.34
C ASP A 92 15.06 4.55 -1.92
N GLN A 93 13.81 5.00 -1.76
CA GLN A 93 13.23 5.40 -0.48
C GLN A 93 12.28 4.37 0.11
N SER A 94 11.59 3.59 -0.72
CA SER A 94 10.58 2.65 -0.26
C SER A 94 11.22 1.40 0.36
N TYR A 95 10.81 1.08 1.59
CA TYR A 95 11.18 -0.17 2.27
C TYR A 95 10.25 -1.35 1.93
N ALA A 96 9.24 -1.12 1.08
CA ALA A 96 8.20 -2.11 0.78
C ALA A 96 8.26 -2.68 -0.65
N LEU A 97 9.37 -2.46 -1.37
CA LEU A 97 9.50 -2.87 -2.78
C LEU A 97 9.57 -4.40 -3.00
N GLU A 98 9.81 -5.18 -1.94
CA GLU A 98 9.86 -6.65 -2.03
C GLU A 98 8.48 -7.32 -2.03
N PHE A 99 7.43 -6.61 -1.62
CA PHE A 99 6.11 -7.20 -1.42
C PHE A 99 5.23 -7.35 -2.69
N PRO A 100 5.12 -6.34 -3.58
CA PRO A 100 4.13 -6.38 -4.64
C PRO A 100 4.60 -7.23 -5.83
N ASP A 101 3.68 -8.01 -6.40
CA ASP A 101 3.92 -8.79 -7.61
C ASP A 101 3.98 -7.89 -8.87
N ILE A 102 3.35 -6.71 -8.81
CA ILE A 102 3.30 -5.67 -9.85
C ILE A 102 3.48 -4.31 -9.19
N PHE A 103 4.33 -3.43 -9.72
CA PHE A 103 4.47 -2.06 -9.21
C PHE A 103 3.42 -1.11 -9.81
N LEU A 104 2.73 -0.36 -8.95
CA LEU A 104 1.84 0.74 -9.33
C LEU A 104 2.39 2.04 -8.78
N LEU A 105 2.62 3.03 -9.65
CA LEU A 105 3.28 4.29 -9.28
C LEU A 105 2.31 5.46 -9.41
N ASN A 106 2.00 6.13 -8.30
CA ASN A 106 1.32 7.41 -8.33
C ASN A 106 2.38 8.51 -8.40
N ARG A 107 2.45 9.22 -9.53
CA ARG A 107 3.44 10.28 -9.79
C ARG A 107 2.73 11.48 -10.36
N TYR A 108 3.06 12.67 -9.86
CA TYR A 108 2.43 13.91 -10.27
C TYR A 108 3.45 15.02 -10.61
N PRO A 109 4.54 14.73 -11.35
CA PRO A 109 5.40 15.80 -11.88
C PRO A 109 4.60 16.66 -12.87
N GLY A 110 4.80 17.98 -12.80
CA GLY A 110 4.00 18.96 -13.54
C GLY A 110 2.70 19.36 -12.85
N TRP A 111 2.36 18.72 -11.73
CA TRP A 111 1.24 19.11 -10.86
C TRP A 111 1.72 19.47 -9.45
N TYR A 112 2.12 18.49 -8.62
CA TYR A 112 2.56 18.76 -7.25
C TYR A 112 4.03 19.20 -7.15
N HIS A 113 4.86 18.77 -8.10
CA HIS A 113 6.26 19.16 -8.17
C HIS A 113 6.63 19.66 -9.57
N LYS A 114 7.55 20.63 -9.64
CA LYS A 114 8.10 21.18 -10.89
C LYS A 114 7.02 21.68 -11.86
N TRP A 115 6.13 22.54 -11.37
CA TRP A 115 5.17 23.25 -12.20
C TRP A 115 5.89 24.41 -12.93
N GLY A 116 6.28 24.17 -14.18
CA GLY A 116 6.65 25.18 -15.17
C GLY A 116 7.61 26.28 -14.72
N ILE A 117 8.90 25.95 -14.50
CA ILE A 117 10.09 26.75 -14.86
C ILE A 117 11.24 25.78 -15.17
#